data_AF-A0A7Y9LIZ6-F1
#
_entry.id   AF-A0A7Y9LIZ6-F1
#
_cell.length_a   1.000
_cell.length_b   1.000
_cell.length_c   1.000
_cell.angle_alpha   90.00
_cell.angle_beta   90.00
_cell.angle_gamma   90.00
#
_symmetry.space_group_name_H-M   'P 1'
#
loop_
_entity.id
_entity.type
_entity.pdbx_description
1 polymer ?
#
loop_
_entity_poly.entity_id
_entity_poly.type
_entity_poly.pdbx_seq_one_letter_code
_entity_poly.pdbx_strand_id
1 'polypeptide(L)' 'MSGHNALNVVDLTPGTRLRTNEGAVVELVENPRDGVWLICKTLENAADPDSVSEVEQPVFAQDIVGLAEE' A
#
# COMPACT_ATOMS: atom_id res chain seq x y z
N MET A 1 -11.77 -15.85 -19.81
CA MET A 1 -11.96 -14.46 -19.36
C MET A 1 -10.92 -14.22 -18.30
N SER A 2 -9.78 -13.63 -18.67
CA SER A 2 -8.75 -13.25 -17.69
C SER A 2 -9.35 -12.16 -16.84
N GLY A 3 -9.74 -12.50 -15.61
CA GLY A 3 -10.28 -11.52 -14.68
C GLY A 3 -9.20 -10.48 -14.44
N HIS A 4 -9.45 -9.24 -14.89
CA HIS A 4 -8.77 -8.10 -14.30
C HIS A 4 -9.20 -8.10 -12.83
N ASN A 5 -8.38 -8.70 -11.97
CA ASN A 5 -8.62 -8.71 -10.53
C ASN A 5 -8.28 -7.30 -10.04
N ALA A 6 -9.19 -6.36 -10.31
CA ALA A 6 -9.07 -4.99 -9.84
C ALA A 6 -9.06 -5.04 -8.32
N LEU A 7 -7.92 -4.70 -7.72
CA LEU A 7 -7.76 -4.66 -6.28
C LEU A 7 -8.71 -3.59 -5.73
N ASN A 8 -9.71 -4.01 -4.95
CA ASN A 8 -10.58 -3.06 -4.29
C ASN A 8 -9.89 -2.55 -3.02
N VAL A 9 -9.31 -1.36 -3.10
CA VAL A 9 -8.61 -0.72 -1.97
C VAL A 9 -9.50 -0.51 -0.73
N VAL A 10 -10.81 -0.43 -0.92
CA VAL A 10 -11.79 -0.25 0.17
C VAL A 10 -11.96 -1.51 1.02
N ASP A 11 -11.72 -2.68 0.43
CA ASP A 11 -11.84 -3.98 1.10
C ASP A 11 -10.57 -4.38 1.86
N LEU A 12 -9.48 -3.62 1.69
CA LEU A 12 -8.21 -3.88 2.33
C LEU A 12 -8.30 -3.71 3.84
N THR A 13 -7.66 -4.62 4.57
CA THR A 13 -7.61 -4.64 6.03
C THR A 13 -6.24 -4.19 6.54
N PRO A 14 -6.17 -3.52 7.70
CA PRO A 14 -4.91 -3.30 8.39
C PRO A 14 -4.06 -4.58 8.50
N GLY A 15 -2.75 -4.45 8.32
CA GLY A 15 -1.78 -5.54 8.21
C GLY A 15 -1.53 -6.01 6.77
N THR A 16 -2.33 -5.59 5.79
CA THR A 16 -2.08 -5.94 4.39
C THR A 16 -0.84 -5.20 3.86
N ARG A 17 0.07 -5.94 3.23
CA ARG A 17 1.23 -5.38 2.54
C ARG A 17 0.87 -5.02 1.10
N LEU A 18 1.19 -3.79 0.73
CA LEU A 18 0.88 -3.20 -0.55
C LEU A 18 2.16 -2.73 -1.22
N ARG A 19 2.18 -2.82 -2.54
CA ARG A 19 3.28 -2.28 -3.34
C ARG A 19 2.85 -0.97 -3.98
N THR A 20 3.68 0.05 -3.83
CA THR A 20 3.50 1.34 -4.50
C THR A 20 4.12 1.30 -5.90
N ASN A 21 3.70 2.22 -6.77
CA ASN A 21 4.25 2.38 -8.12
C ASN A 21 5.74 2.76 -8.10
N GLU A 22 6.21 3.41 -7.03
CA GLU A 22 7.63 3.69 -6.80
C GLU A 22 8.44 2.43 -6.44
N GLY A 23 7.76 1.30 -6.22
CA GLY A 23 8.38 0.03 -5.86
C GLY A 23 8.63 -0.13 -4.37
N ALA A 24 8.11 0.77 -3.53
CA ALA A 24 8.14 0.62 -2.08
C ALA A 24 7.08 -0.39 -1.61
N VAL A 25 7.39 -1.11 -0.56
CA VAL A 25 6.47 -1.98 0.17
C VAL A 25 6.00 -1.24 1.40
N VAL A 26 4.69 -1.08 1.52
CA VAL A 26 4.04 -0.41 2.65
C VAL A 26 3.05 -1.36 3.30
N GLU A 27 2.94 -1.31 4.62
CA GLU A 27 1.92 -2.03 5.37
C GLU A 27 0.77 -1.10 5.70
N LEU A 28 -0.46 -1.50 5.35
CA LEU A 28 -1.67 -0.79 5.70
C LEU A 28 -1.87 -0.82 7.20
N VAL A 29 -1.95 0.34 7.84
CA VAL A 29 -2.20 0.48 9.28
C VAL A 29 -3.65 0.86 9.55
N GLU A 30 -4.20 1.76 8.74
CA GLU A 30 -5.62 2.15 8.83
C GLU A 30 -6.21 2.40 7.44
N ASN A 31 -7.43 1.92 7.22
CA ASN A 31 -8.18 2.17 6.00
C ASN A 31 -9.44 3.00 6.33
N PRO A 32 -9.47 4.30 5.99
CA PRO A 32 -10.67 5.12 6.17
C PRO A 32 -11.80 4.72 5.22
N ARG A 33 -11.55 3.84 4.24
CA ARG A 33 -12.52 3.33 3.25
C ARG A 33 -13.12 4.39 2.33
N ASP A 34 -12.45 5.53 2.23
CA ASP A 34 -12.80 6.62 1.30
C ASP A 34 -12.43 6.29 -0.16
N GLY A 35 -11.56 5.29 -0.37
CA GLY A 35 -11.09 4.88 -1.70
C GLY A 35 -10.01 5.78 -2.29
N VAL A 36 -9.60 6.84 -1.57
CA VAL A 36 -8.53 7.76 -1.98
C VAL A 36 -7.29 7.62 -1.12
N TRP A 37 -7.45 7.50 0.20
CA TRP A 37 -6.35 7.53 1.16
C TRP A 37 -6.25 6.22 1.95
N LEU A 38 -5.03 5.77 2.16
CA LEU A 38 -4.66 4.65 3.01
C LEU A 38 -3.59 5.11 3.99
N ILE A 39 -3.72 4.80 5.27
CA ILE A 39 -2.68 5.12 6.25
C ILE A 39 -1.76 3.92 6.32
N CYS A 40 -0.52 4.08 5.86
CA CYS A 40 0.44 2.99 5.75
C CYS A 40 1.76 3.36 6.42
N LYS A 41 2.53 2.36 6.83
CA LYS A 41 3.94 2.52 7.22
C LYS A 41 4.84 1.93 6.13
N THR A 42 5.98 2.54 5.86
CA THR A 42 6.92 2.03 4.85
C THR A 42 7.77 0.94 5.46
N LEU A 43 7.64 -0.29 4.95
CA LEU A 43 8.44 -1.42 5.39
C LEU A 43 9.78 -1.46 4.67
N GLU A 44 9.76 -1.29 3.35
CA GLU A 44 10.92 -1.46 2.49
C GLU A 44 10.82 -0.51 1.31
N ASN A 45 11.92 0.14 0.94
CA ASN A 45 12.00 0.89 -0.29
C ASN A 45 13.34 0.59 -0.98
N ALA A 46 13.26 -0.12 -2.11
CA ALA A 46 14.45 -0.49 -2.89
C ALA A 46 15.13 0.71 -3.55
N ALA A 47 14.39 1.80 -3.79
CA ALA A 47 14.92 3.03 -4.37
C ALA A 47 15.62 3.91 -3.32
N ASP A 48 15.17 3.86 -2.06
CA ASP A 48 15.70 4.68 -0.98
C ASP A 48 15.60 3.95 0.37
N PRO A 49 16.67 3.26 0.83
CA PRO A 49 16.65 2.46 2.05
C PRO A 49 16.51 3.29 3.34
N ASP A 50 16.81 4.59 3.30
CA ASP A 50 16.60 5.53 4.42
C ASP A 50 15.14 5.99 4.55
N SER A 51 14.31 5.79 3.52
CA SER A 51 12.86 6.07 3.56
C SER A 51 12.05 5.02 4.32
N VAL A 52 12.69 3.95 4.82
CA VAL A 52 12.04 3.01 5.73
C VAL A 52 11.73 3.76 7.02
N SER A 53 10.43 4.00 7.24
CA SER A 53 9.94 4.79 8.36
C SER A 53 8.83 4.00 9.04
N GLU A 54 8.98 3.79 10.35
CA GLU A 54 7.93 3.23 11.23
C GLU A 54 6.77 4.22 11.44
N VAL A 55 6.87 5.42 10.86
CA VAL A 55 5.86 6.47 10.94
C VAL A 55 4.72 6.18 9.97
N GLU A 56 3.50 6.21 10.49
CA GLU A 56 2.26 6.12 9.72
C GLU A 56 2.11 7.36 8.84
N GLN A 57 2.02 7.15 7.53
CA GLN A 57 1.86 8.23 6.55
C GLN A 57 0.70 7.94 5.60
N PRO A 58 -0.02 8.98 5.16
CA PRO A 58 -1.06 8.83 4.16
C PRO A 58 -0.45 8.50 2.79
N VAL A 59 -0.89 7.38 2.22
CA VAL A 59 -0.55 6.91 0.87
C VAL A 59 -1.78 7.02 -0.01
N PHE A 60 -1.60 7.54 -1.22
CA PHE A 60 -2.66 7.58 -2.21
C PHE A 60 -2.99 6.18 -2.71
N ALA A 61 -4.27 5.83 -2.73
CA ALA A 61 -4.74 4.55 -3.25
C ALA A 61 -4.37 4.34 -4.74
N GLN A 62 -4.23 5.42 -5.50
CA GLN A 62 -3.83 5.37 -6.92
C GLN A 62 -2.36 5.01 -7.12
N ASP A 63 -1.51 5.22 -6.11
CA ASP A 63 -0.12 4.79 -6.14
C ASP A 63 0.02 3.29 -5.86
N ILE A 64 -1.02 2.62 -5.37
CA ILE A 64 -1.00 1.18 -5.11
C ILE A 64 -1.14 0.42 -6.43
N VAL A 65 -0.08 -0.32 -6.78
CA VAL A 65 -0.04 -1.14 -8.00
C VAL A 65 -0.46 -2.59 -7.73
N GLY A 66 -0.52 -3.02 -6.46
CA GLY A 66 -0.97 -4.35 -6.09
C GLY A 66 -0.61 -4.73 -4.66
N LEU A 67 -0.89 -5.98 -4.31
CA LEU A 67 -0.43 -6.60 -3.07
C LEU A 67 1.07 -6.91 -3.18
N ALA A 68 1.81 -6.67 -2.09
CA ALA A 68 3.15 -7.21 -1.95
C ALA A 68 3.00 -8.60 -1.31
N GLU A 69 2.99 -9.65 -2.13
CA GLU A 69 3.04 -11.03 -1.63
C GLU A 69 4.33 -11.24 -0.81
N GLU A 70 4.24 -12.05 0.24
CA GLU A 70 5.34 -12.32 1.20
C GLU A 70 6.57 -13.00 0.57
#